data_AF-G4RN77-F1
#
_entry.id   AF-G4RN77-F1
#
_cell.length_a   1.000
_cell.length_b   1.000
_cell.length_c   1.000
_cell.angle_alpha   90.00
_cell.angle_beta   90.00
_cell.angle_gamma   90.00
#
_symmetry.space_group_name_H-M   'P 1'
#
loop_
_entity.id
_entity.type
_entity.pdbx_description
1 polymer ?
#
loop_
_entity_poly.entity_id
_entity_poly.type
_entity_poly.pdbx_seq_one_letter_code
_entity_poly.pdbx_strand_id
1 'polypeptide(L)'
;MGCLEEALGRFRGVFGAEALVDILSADDRAITARFYGNMCYTCGTVDYFEDFAGMYSECAGEEWTVESYEQSSDGSYIVVFKPKRDVKAKRRHIRIVVEGKEIDYTLEIPLGSAADDPPSRERA
;
A
#
# COMPACT_ATOMS: atom_id res chain seq x y z
N MET A 1 -4.59 18.99 -3.42
CA MET A 1 -3.93 18.45 -4.63
C MET A 1 -2.40 18.55 -4.60
N GLY A 2 -1.79 19.65 -4.10
CA GLY A 2 -0.31 19.79 -4.11
C GLY A 2 0.46 18.65 -3.44
N CYS A 3 0.02 18.19 -2.27
CA CYS A 3 0.69 17.07 -1.58
C CYS A 3 0.64 15.74 -2.31
N LEU A 4 -0.43 15.49 -3.07
CA LEU A 4 -0.54 14.25 -3.84
C LEU A 4 0.45 14.25 -5.00
N GLU A 5 0.57 15.37 -5.70
CA GLU A 5 1.55 15.55 -6.77
C GLU A 5 2.98 15.44 -6.26
N GLU A 6 3.28 16.02 -5.09
CA GLU A 6 4.57 15.90 -4.44
C GLU A 6 4.89 14.44 -4.06
N ALA A 7 3.96 13.75 -3.41
CA ALA A 7 4.12 12.35 -3.05
C ALA A 7 4.33 11.46 -4.28
N LEU A 8 3.58 11.69 -5.36
CA LEU A 8 3.78 11.00 -6.64
C LEU A 8 5.16 11.28 -7.24
N GLY A 9 5.61 12.53 -7.20
CA GLY A 9 6.93 12.92 -7.68
C GLY A 9 8.05 12.22 -6.91
N ARG A 10 7.95 12.21 -5.57
CA ARG A 10 8.90 11.51 -4.70
C ARG A 10 8.89 10.02 -4.94
N PHE A 11 7.71 9.41 -4.96
CA PHE A 11 7.56 7.97 -5.17
C PHE A 11 8.18 7.54 -6.50
N ARG A 12 7.88 8.26 -7.59
CA ARG A 12 8.46 7.99 -8.92
C ARG A 12 9.97 8.22 -8.94
N GLY A 13 10.48 9.20 -8.22
CA GLY A 13 11.92 9.45 -8.09
C GLY A 13 12.66 8.32 -7.38
N VAL A 14 12.03 7.67 -6.39
CA VAL A 14 12.63 6.58 -5.62
C VAL A 14 12.42 5.22 -6.28
N PHE A 15 11.20 4.93 -6.74
CA PHE A 15 10.77 3.59 -7.15
C PHE A 15 10.39 3.46 -8.62
N GLY A 16 10.41 4.54 -9.40
CA GLY A 16 9.83 4.57 -10.75
C GLY A 16 10.42 3.58 -11.77
N ALA A 17 11.58 2.99 -11.47
CA ALA A 17 12.16 1.90 -12.27
C ALA A 17 11.47 0.54 -12.03
N GLU A 18 10.89 0.33 -10.85
CA GLU A 18 10.33 -0.94 -10.38
C GLU A 18 8.81 -0.86 -10.19
N ALA A 19 8.34 0.21 -9.55
CA ALA A 19 6.95 0.43 -9.15
C ALA A 19 6.43 1.74 -9.75
N LEU A 20 5.30 1.63 -10.43
CA LEU A 20 4.52 2.74 -10.97
C LEU A 20 3.23 2.89 -10.20
N VAL A 21 2.76 4.13 -10.08
CA VAL A 21 1.55 4.48 -9.35
C VAL A 21 0.70 5.45 -10.17
N ASP A 22 -0.56 5.08 -10.32
CA ASP A 22 -1.62 5.88 -10.91
C ASP A 22 -2.70 6.17 -9.87
N ILE A 23 -3.10 7.43 -9.74
CA ILE A 23 -4.23 7.79 -8.87
C ILE A 23 -5.53 7.55 -9.63
N LEU A 24 -6.40 6.71 -9.07
CA LEU A 24 -7.73 6.44 -9.62
C LEU A 24 -8.77 7.41 -9.06
N SER A 25 -8.69 7.72 -7.78
CA SER A 25 -9.51 8.73 -7.11
C SER A 25 -8.79 9.30 -5.90
N ALA A 26 -9.10 10.55 -5.56
CA ALA A 26 -8.60 11.19 -4.35
C ALA A 26 -9.62 12.21 -3.83
N ASP A 27 -9.92 12.12 -2.55
CA ASP A 27 -10.67 13.10 -1.77
C ASP A 27 -10.04 13.28 -0.38
N ASP A 28 -10.66 14.09 0.48
CA ASP A 28 -10.13 14.41 1.81
C ASP A 28 -10.12 13.22 2.79
N ARG A 29 -10.77 12.11 2.43
CA ARG A 29 -10.96 10.93 3.30
C ARG A 29 -10.31 9.67 2.73
N ALA A 30 -10.09 9.60 1.43
CA ALA A 30 -9.52 8.44 0.79
C ALA A 30 -8.73 8.77 -0.47
N ILE A 31 -7.67 8.01 -0.69
CA ILE A 31 -6.95 7.95 -1.96
C ILE A 31 -7.03 6.52 -2.45
N THR A 32 -7.47 6.32 -3.69
CA THR A 32 -7.40 5.02 -4.36
C THR A 32 -6.37 5.10 -5.47
N ALA A 33 -5.39 4.21 -5.43
CA ALA A 33 -4.31 4.18 -6.42
C ALA A 33 -4.11 2.78 -6.96
N ARG A 34 -3.67 2.70 -8.22
CA ARG A 34 -3.21 1.48 -8.86
C ARG A 34 -1.68 1.44 -8.82
N PHE A 35 -1.14 0.38 -8.24
CA PHE A 35 0.29 0.07 -8.27
C PHE A 35 0.56 -1.04 -9.27
N TYR A 36 1.56 -0.85 -10.12
CA TYR A 36 1.90 -1.79 -11.19
C TYR A 36 3.38 -1.68 -11.57
N GLY A 37 3.87 -2.60 -12.41
CA GLY A 37 5.27 -2.65 -12.83
C GLY A 37 5.96 -3.93 -12.42
N ASN A 38 7.28 -3.89 -12.33
CA ASN A 38 8.15 -5.02 -12.00
C ASN A 38 8.38 -5.13 -10.48
N MET A 39 7.36 -4.80 -9.68
CA MET A 39 7.43 -4.84 -8.21
C MET A 39 7.81 -6.23 -7.73
N CYS A 40 8.66 -6.34 -6.71
CA CYS A 40 8.95 -7.65 -6.14
C CYS A 40 7.74 -8.16 -5.33
N TYR A 41 6.98 -9.09 -5.92
CA TYR A 41 5.80 -9.73 -5.32
C TYR A 41 6.14 -10.61 -4.10
N THR A 42 7.37 -11.10 -4.02
CA THR A 42 7.83 -11.98 -2.92
C THR A 42 8.62 -11.25 -1.84
N CYS A 43 9.09 -10.03 -2.09
CA CYS A 43 10.01 -9.31 -1.20
C CYS A 43 9.32 -8.30 -0.28
N GLY A 44 8.04 -7.99 -0.49
CA GLY A 44 7.32 -7.00 0.31
C GLY A 44 6.62 -5.93 -0.54
N THR A 45 5.69 -6.32 -1.42
CA THR A 45 4.96 -5.34 -2.24
C THR A 45 4.19 -4.31 -1.41
N VAL A 46 3.77 -4.71 -0.22
CA VAL A 46 3.10 -3.84 0.76
C VAL A 46 3.99 -2.66 1.18
N ASP A 47 5.32 -2.81 1.16
CA ASP A 47 6.25 -1.75 1.55
C ASP A 47 6.15 -0.56 0.59
N TYR A 48 5.98 -0.80 -0.72
CA TYR A 48 5.74 0.30 -1.68
C TYR A 48 4.47 1.09 -1.33
N PHE A 49 3.44 0.42 -0.83
CA PHE A 49 2.18 1.08 -0.48
C PHE A 49 2.36 1.92 0.79
N GLU A 50 2.95 1.35 1.83
CA GLU A 50 3.20 2.07 3.09
C GLU A 50 4.21 3.22 2.89
N ASP A 51 5.22 3.06 2.02
CA ASP A 51 6.15 4.13 1.64
C ASP A 51 5.43 5.28 0.93
N PHE A 52 4.53 4.98 -0.01
CA PHE A 52 3.70 6.00 -0.64
C PHE A 52 2.82 6.73 0.39
N ALA A 53 2.19 5.99 1.31
CA ALA A 53 1.38 6.55 2.38
C ALA A 53 2.21 7.48 3.30
N GLY A 54 3.43 7.07 3.63
CA GLY A 54 4.38 7.87 4.41
C GLY A 54 4.76 9.16 3.70
N MET A 55 5.13 9.08 2.41
CA MET A 55 5.45 10.27 1.60
C MET A 55 4.30 11.25 1.53
N TYR A 56 3.07 10.76 1.38
CA TYR A 56 1.88 11.62 1.39
C TYR A 56 1.63 12.24 2.77
N SER A 57 1.79 11.46 3.84
CA SER A 57 1.60 11.89 5.22
C SER A 57 2.48 13.09 5.60
N GLU A 58 3.75 13.06 5.16
CA GLU A 58 4.70 14.14 5.42
C GLU A 58 4.22 15.49 4.90
N CYS A 59 3.59 15.53 3.72
CA CYS A 59 3.04 16.77 3.17
C CYS A 59 1.65 17.09 3.70
N ALA A 60 0.78 16.08 3.83
CA ALA A 60 -0.61 16.26 4.26
C ALA A 60 -0.73 16.79 5.69
N GLY A 61 0.33 16.65 6.51
CA GLY A 61 0.35 17.10 7.89
C GLY A 61 -0.47 16.20 8.84
N GLU A 62 -0.88 15.02 8.36
CA GLU A 62 -1.53 13.98 9.15
C GLU A 62 -1.05 12.60 8.68
N GLU A 63 -1.13 11.59 9.55
CA GLU A 63 -0.67 10.24 9.22
C GLU A 63 -1.74 9.49 8.39
N TRP A 64 -1.34 9.03 7.21
CA TRP A 64 -2.11 8.18 6.30
C TRP A 64 -1.51 6.78 6.27
N THR A 65 -2.35 5.77 6.07
CA THR A 65 -1.90 4.37 5.96
C THR A 65 -2.78 3.61 4.97
N VAL A 66 -2.35 2.39 4.63
CA VAL A 66 -3.11 1.45 3.83
C VAL A 66 -4.30 0.92 4.63
N GLU A 67 -5.52 1.17 4.14
CA GLU A 67 -6.75 0.56 4.67
C GLU A 67 -7.01 -0.80 4.01
N SER A 68 -6.84 -0.88 2.69
CA SER A 68 -7.01 -2.14 1.96
C SER A 68 -6.20 -2.19 0.68
N TYR A 69 -5.95 -3.41 0.21
CA TYR A 69 -5.48 -3.63 -1.15
C TYR A 69 -6.04 -4.93 -1.74
N GLU A 70 -6.24 -4.93 -3.05
CA GLU A 70 -6.66 -6.07 -3.85
C GLU A 70 -5.70 -6.29 -5.02
N GLN A 71 -5.36 -7.54 -5.31
CA GLN A 71 -4.54 -7.88 -6.47
C GLN A 71 -5.44 -8.17 -7.67
N SER A 72 -5.28 -7.39 -8.73
CA SER A 72 -5.96 -7.60 -10.01
C SER A 72 -5.39 -8.82 -10.74
N SER A 73 -6.17 -9.36 -11.69
CA SER A 73 -5.78 -10.53 -12.48
C SER A 73 -4.54 -10.32 -13.36
N ASP A 74 -4.23 -9.07 -13.68
CA ASP A 74 -3.03 -8.66 -14.42
C ASP A 74 -1.78 -8.50 -13.53
N GLY A 75 -1.90 -8.78 -12.24
CA GLY A 75 -0.83 -8.66 -11.25
C GLY A 75 -0.70 -7.28 -10.63
N SER A 76 -1.43 -6.27 -11.12
CA SER A 76 -1.45 -4.94 -10.48
C SER A 76 -2.24 -4.95 -9.17
N TYR A 77 -2.08 -3.91 -8.36
CA TYR A 77 -2.79 -3.77 -7.09
C TYR A 77 -3.64 -2.51 -7.08
N ILE A 78 -4.87 -2.62 -6.60
CA ILE A 78 -5.69 -1.48 -6.21
C ILE A 78 -5.54 -1.30 -4.72
N VAL A 79 -5.08 -0.12 -4.30
CA VAL A 79 -4.76 0.19 -2.90
C VAL A 79 -5.58 1.39 -2.45
N VAL A 80 -6.22 1.27 -1.29
CA VAL A 80 -6.99 2.33 -0.65
C VAL A 80 -6.23 2.83 0.56
N PHE A 81 -5.95 4.14 0.57
CA PHE A 81 -5.33 4.85 1.67
C PHE A 81 -6.36 5.71 2.38
N LYS A 82 -6.22 5.85 3.70
CA LYS A 82 -7.04 6.74 4.54
C LYS A 82 -6.18 7.36 5.64
N PRO A 83 -6.63 8.46 6.26
CA PRO A 83 -6.07 8.92 7.53
C PRO A 83 -6.08 7.76 8.53
N LYS A 84 -4.96 7.52 9.22
CA LYS A 84 -4.80 6.39 10.14
C LYS A 84 -5.85 6.37 11.25
N ARG A 85 -6.32 7.55 11.68
CA ARG A 85 -7.42 7.71 12.64
C ARG A 85 -8.75 7.08 12.19
N ASP A 86 -8.94 6.93 10.88
CA ASP A 86 -10.18 6.43 10.27
C ASP A 86 -10.09 4.93 9.93
N VAL A 87 -8.90 4.34 10.02
CA VAL A 87 -8.68 2.91 9.77
C VAL A 87 -8.90 2.14 11.07
N LYS A 88 -9.88 1.24 11.08
CA LYS A 88 -10.17 0.35 12.23
C LYS A 88 -9.63 -1.07 12.02
N ALA A 89 -9.48 -1.48 10.77
CA ALA A 89 -8.94 -2.76 10.36
C ALA A 89 -8.26 -2.59 9.01
N LYS A 90 -7.18 -3.36 8.77
CA LYS A 90 -6.52 -3.47 7.48
C LYS A 90 -7.04 -4.70 6.75
N ARG A 91 -7.44 -4.55 5.49
CA ARG A 91 -7.88 -5.67 4.64
C ARG A 91 -6.80 -6.01 3.62
N ARG A 92 -6.32 -7.26 3.65
CA ARG A 92 -5.22 -7.73 2.81
C ARG A 92 -5.71 -8.85 1.91
N HIS A 93 -5.64 -8.65 0.60
CA HIS A 93 -5.88 -9.70 -0.39
C HIS A 93 -4.60 -10.47 -0.67
N ILE A 94 -4.60 -11.77 -0.41
CA ILE A 94 -3.46 -12.65 -0.60
C ILE A 94 -3.85 -13.70 -1.63
N ARG A 95 -3.17 -13.64 -2.79
CA ARG A 95 -3.27 -14.64 -3.84
C ARG A 95 -1.95 -15.40 -3.95
N ILE A 96 -1.97 -16.70 -3.73
CA ILE A 96 -0.79 -17.58 -3.82
C ILE A 96 -1.11 -18.68 -4.84
N VAL A 97 -0.27 -18.82 -5.87
CA VAL A 97 -0.37 -19.89 -6.86
C VAL A 97 0.79 -20.85 -6.66
N VAL A 98 0.49 -22.09 -6.26
CA VAL A 98 1.49 -23.16 -6.05
C VAL A 98 1.06 -24.39 -6.83
N GLU A 99 1.90 -24.85 -7.77
CA GLU A 99 1.64 -26.05 -8.58
C GLU A 99 0.26 -26.06 -9.27
N GLY A 100 -0.19 -24.89 -9.75
CA GLY A 100 -1.49 -24.73 -10.39
C GLY A 100 -2.69 -24.75 -9.43
N LYS A 101 -2.46 -24.84 -8.12
CA LYS A 101 -3.48 -24.61 -7.09
C LYS A 101 -3.45 -23.14 -6.70
N GLU A 102 -4.61 -22.51 -6.82
CA GLU A 102 -4.81 -21.12 -6.44
C GLU A 102 -5.38 -21.06 -5.02
N ILE A 103 -4.73 -20.27 -4.20
CA ILE A 103 -5.15 -19.91 -2.86
C ILE A 103 -5.47 -18.43 -2.89
N ASP A 104 -6.73 -18.09 -2.69
CA ASP A 104 -7.25 -16.72 -2.70
C ASP A 104 -7.95 -16.46 -1.36
N TYR A 105 -7.37 -15.56 -0.56
CA TYR A 105 -7.89 -15.20 0.75
C TYR A 105 -7.87 -13.68 0.97
N THR A 106 -8.92 -13.17 1.58
CA THR A 106 -8.94 -11.83 2.18
C THR A 106 -8.81 -11.95 3.69
N LEU A 107 -7.79 -11.31 4.26
CA LEU A 107 -7.59 -11.21 5.70
C LEU A 107 -8.05 -9.84 6.19
N GLU A 108 -8.79 -9.82 7.30
CA GLU A 108 -9.09 -8.61 8.05
C GLU A 108 -8.28 -8.61 9.35
N ILE A 109 -7.41 -7.62 9.51
CA ILE A 109 -6.53 -7.48 10.67
C ILE A 109 -6.98 -6.24 11.46
N PRO A 110 -7.51 -6.38 12.69
CA PRO A 110 -7.88 -5.24 13.53
C PRO A 110 -6.65 -4.41 13.88
N LEU A 111 -6.74 -3.08 13.80
CA LEU A 111 -5.62 -2.20 14.17
C LEU A 111 -5.29 -2.33 15.66
N GLY A 112 -4.01 -2.52 15.97
CA GLY A 112 -3.50 -2.68 17.35
C GLY A 112 -3.33 -4.14 17.76
N SER A 113 -3.42 -5.07 16.81
CA SER A 113 -3.00 -6.45 17.00
C SER A 113 -1.47 -6.57 16.92
N ALA A 114 -0.87 -7.60 17.54
CA ALA A 114 0.59 -7.84 17.47
C ALA A 114 1.12 -8.06 16.03
N ALA A 115 0.25 -8.16 15.03
CA ALA A 115 0.59 -8.27 13.61
C ALA A 115 0.68 -6.92 12.88
N ASP A 116 0.31 -5.81 13.53
CA ASP A 116 0.48 -4.44 13.00
C ASP A 116 1.87 -3.84 13.30
N ASP A 117 2.60 -4.38 14.28
CA ASP A 117 3.95 -3.93 14.60
C ASP A 117 4.95 -4.58 13.64
N PRO A 118 5.67 -3.82 12.79
CA PRO A 118 6.77 -4.38 12.02
C PRO A 118 7.81 -4.94 13.00
N PRO A 119 8.46 -6.09 12.72
CA PRO A 119 9.53 -6.56 13.57
C PRO A 119 10.58 -5.45 13.66
N SER A 120 10.79 -4.94 14.87
CA SER A 120 11.83 -3.98 15.19
C SER A 120 13.13 -4.51 14.60
N ARG A 121 13.62 -3.89 13.51
CA ARG A 121 14.92 -4.22 12.92
C ARG A 121 15.97 -3.99 14.01
N GLU A 122 16.37 -5.05 14.70
CA GLU A 122 17.62 -5.08 15.46
C GLU A 122 18.73 -4.75 14.45
N ARG A 123 19.24 -3.52 14.54
CA ARG A 123 20.45 -3.10 13.86
C ARG A 123 21.60 -3.90 14.48
N ALA A 124 22.06 -4.92 13.76
CA ALA A 124 23.38 -5.51 13.95
C ALA A 124 24.45 -4.60 13.32
#